data_AF-A0A1Y0C492-F1
#
_entry.id   AF-A0A1Y0C492-F1
#
_cell.length_a   1.000
_cell.length_b   1.000
_cell.length_c   1.000
_cell.angle_alpha   90.00
_cell.angle_beta   90.00
_cell.angle_gamma   90.00
#
_symmetry.space_group_name_H-M   'P 1'
#
loop_
_entity.id
_entity.type
_entity.pdbx_description
1 polymer ?
#
loop_
_entity_poly.entity_id
_entity_poly.type
_entity_poly.pdbx_seq_one_letter_code
_entity_poly.pdbx_strand_id
1 'polypeptide(L)'
;MIMVQVVENRTDIEGGIRSRAPHPSLNSYDVLAVAVDDAWPVEGYADLLSARVGSVLDLNVKRSLLPDDDIGGWRIKCRAYMGGPGEVFAEAEADRCTVSRP
;
A
#
# COMPACT_ATOMS: atom_id res chain seq x y z
N MET A 1 -16.98 -23.55 10.37
CA MET A 1 -15.73 -22.78 10.47
C MET A 1 -15.27 -22.50 9.05
N ILE A 2 -15.30 -21.25 8.60
CA ILE A 2 -14.74 -20.89 7.30
C ILE A 2 -13.23 -20.81 7.50
N MET A 3 -12.50 -21.77 6.95
CA MET A 3 -11.05 -21.73 6.89
C MET A 3 -10.69 -20.75 5.76
N VAL A 4 -10.50 -19.47 6.10
CA VAL A 4 -9.94 -18.51 5.15
C VAL A 4 -8.48 -18.87 4.98
N GLN A 5 -8.14 -19.56 3.90
CA GLN A 5 -6.75 -19.62 3.45
C GLN A 5 -6.34 -18.19 3.12
N VAL A 6 -5.46 -17.63 3.95
CA VAL A 6 -4.77 -16.38 3.63
C VAL A 6 -3.92 -16.70 2.40
N VAL A 7 -4.36 -16.27 1.23
CA VAL A 7 -3.50 -16.31 0.05
C VAL A 7 -2.40 -15.29 0.31
N GLU A 8 -1.20 -15.78 0.58
CA GLU A 8 -0.02 -14.94 0.68
C GLU A 8 0.23 -14.31 -0.69
N ASN A 9 -0.10 -13.03 -0.81
CA ASN A 9 0.02 -12.24 -2.03
C ASN A 9 0.93 -11.05 -1.74
N ARG A 10 1.81 -10.72 -2.67
CA ARG A 10 2.78 -9.63 -2.55
C ARG A 10 3.06 -9.07 -3.94
N THR A 11 2.95 -7.76 -4.06
CA THR A 11 3.30 -7.00 -5.26
C THR A 11 4.06 -5.76 -4.83
N ASP A 12 5.21 -5.50 -5.44
CA ASP A 12 5.92 -4.23 -5.26
C ASP A 12 5.22 -3.17 -6.11
N ILE A 13 4.80 -2.06 -5.52
CA ILE A 13 4.10 -0.96 -6.21
C ILE A 13 4.86 0.35 -6.08
N GLU A 14 4.71 1.21 -7.08
CA GLU A 14 5.17 2.58 -7.06
C GLU A 14 4.05 3.52 -7.52
N GLY A 15 3.94 4.69 -6.90
CA GLY A 15 2.93 5.66 -7.27
C GLY A 15 3.06 7.03 -6.64
N GLY A 16 2.20 7.94 -7.07
CA GLY A 16 2.04 9.27 -6.49
C GLY A 16 0.96 9.31 -5.42
N ILE A 17 1.26 9.91 -4.28
CA ILE A 17 0.31 10.11 -3.18
C ILE A 17 -0.59 11.30 -3.52
N ARG A 18 -1.91 11.07 -3.53
CA ARG A 18 -2.94 12.08 -3.76
C ARG A 18 -3.44 12.70 -2.46
N SER A 19 -3.62 11.89 -1.43
CA SER A 19 -4.09 12.33 -0.11
C SER A 19 -3.74 11.31 0.98
N ARG A 20 -3.78 11.78 2.22
CA ARG A 20 -3.62 10.98 3.44
C ARG A 20 -4.83 11.21 4.35
N ALA A 21 -5.35 10.14 4.94
CA ALA A 21 -6.38 10.19 5.98
C ALA A 21 -6.09 9.17 7.09
N PRO A 22 -6.53 9.39 8.35
CA PRO A 22 -6.44 8.36 9.38
C PRO A 22 -7.29 7.13 9.01
N HIS A 23 -6.81 5.92 9.32
CA HIS A 23 -7.61 4.71 9.11
C HIS A 23 -8.83 4.69 10.06
N PRO A 24 -10.05 4.38 9.58
CA PRO A 24 -11.28 4.48 10.37
C PRO A 24 -11.34 3.53 11.58
N SER A 25 -10.60 2.41 11.53
CA SER A 25 -10.63 1.39 12.60
C SER A 25 -9.26 0.97 13.13
N LEU A 26 -8.16 1.39 12.51
CA LEU A 26 -6.80 0.96 12.87
C LEU A 26 -5.97 2.18 13.25
N ASN A 27 -5.94 2.50 14.54
CA ASN A 27 -5.38 3.76 15.04
C ASN A 27 -3.90 4.01 14.67
N SER A 28 -3.14 2.94 14.39
CA SER A 28 -1.73 2.99 14.00
C SER A 28 -1.50 3.08 12.50
N TYR A 29 -2.58 3.18 11.70
CA TYR A 29 -2.54 3.20 10.24
C TYR A 29 -3.17 4.49 9.71
N ASP A 30 -2.67 4.90 8.56
CA ASP A 30 -3.28 5.92 7.71
C ASP A 30 -3.61 5.27 6.36
N VAL A 31 -4.63 5.80 5.69
CA VAL A 31 -5.02 5.44 4.33
C VAL A 31 -4.45 6.49 3.38
N LEU A 32 -3.64 6.04 2.43
CA LEU A 32 -3.12 6.87 1.35
C LEU A 32 -3.90 6.57 0.08
N ALA A 33 -4.45 7.61 -0.55
CA ALA A 33 -4.92 7.48 -1.93
C ALA A 33 -3.71 7.58 -2.86
N VAL A 34 -3.30 6.46 -3.46
CA VAL A 34 -2.11 6.35 -4.30
C VAL A 34 -2.53 6.13 -5.75
N ALA A 35 -2.12 7.03 -6.64
CA ALA A 35 -2.18 6.77 -8.08
C ALA A 35 -1.02 5.83 -8.44
N VAL A 36 -1.33 4.60 -8.79
CA VAL A 36 -0.34 3.55 -9.07
C VAL A 36 0.25 3.79 -10.46
N ASP A 37 1.55 4.11 -10.50
CA ASP A 37 2.29 4.36 -11.73
C ASP A 37 2.89 3.06 -12.29
N ASP A 38 3.39 2.19 -11.42
CA ASP A 38 4.03 0.92 -11.79
C ASP A 38 3.83 -0.15 -10.70
N ALA A 39 3.94 -1.41 -11.08
CA ALA A 39 3.82 -2.56 -10.19
C ALA A 39 4.60 -3.76 -10.74
N TRP A 40 5.25 -4.49 -9.83
CA TRP A 40 6.06 -5.66 -10.13
C TRP A 40 5.67 -6.85 -9.26
N PRO A 41 5.52 -8.06 -9.84
CA PRO A 41 5.27 -9.27 -9.08
C PRO A 41 6.46 -9.61 -8.18
N VAL A 42 6.18 -10.13 -6.99
CA VAL A 42 7.21 -10.64 -6.07
C VAL A 42 7.30 -12.15 -6.23
N GLU A 43 8.51 -12.66 -6.48
CA GLU A 43 8.75 -14.10 -6.63
C GLU A 43 8.24 -14.89 -5.41
N GLY A 44 7.51 -15.97 -5.67
CA GLY A 44 6.93 -16.83 -4.63
C GLY A 44 5.57 -16.39 -4.11
N TYR A 45 5.04 -15.25 -4.55
CA TYR A 45 3.74 -14.73 -4.11
C TYR A 45 2.77 -14.50 -5.27
N ALA A 46 1.47 -14.59 -4.97
CA ALA A 46 0.45 -14.18 -5.93
C ALA A 46 0.52 -12.66 -6.17
N ASP A 47 0.49 -12.25 -7.44
CA ASP A 47 0.40 -10.86 -7.84
C ASP A 47 -1.05 -10.47 -8.08
N LEU A 48 -1.59 -9.65 -7.18
CA LEU A 48 -2.99 -9.20 -7.23
C LEU A 48 -3.14 -7.70 -7.50
N LEU A 49 -2.03 -6.95 -7.55
CA LEU A 49 -2.04 -5.50 -7.65
C LEU A 49 -1.50 -4.97 -8.97
N SER A 50 -0.77 -5.75 -9.77
CA SER A 50 -0.30 -5.25 -11.08
C SER A 50 -1.42 -4.87 -12.03
N ALA A 51 -2.60 -5.49 -11.90
CA ALA A 51 -3.80 -5.10 -12.65
C ALA A 51 -4.36 -3.71 -12.25
N ARG A 52 -3.83 -3.08 -11.19
CA ARG A 52 -4.24 -1.76 -10.68
C ARG A 52 -3.37 -0.62 -11.20
N VAL A 53 -2.34 -0.89 -12.01
CA VAL A 53 -1.52 0.15 -12.65
C VAL A 53 -2.42 1.09 -13.47
N GLY A 54 -2.22 2.40 -13.31
CA GLY A 54 -3.05 3.44 -13.92
C GLY A 54 -4.34 3.77 -13.16
N SER A 55 -4.60 3.12 -12.01
CA SER A 55 -5.75 3.41 -11.14
C SER A 55 -5.33 4.07 -9.82
N VAL A 56 -6.31 4.58 -9.08
CA VAL A 56 -6.11 5.06 -7.70
C VAL A 56 -6.50 3.95 -6.73
N LEU A 57 -5.60 3.68 -5.81
CA LEU A 57 -5.72 2.65 -4.78
C LEU A 57 -5.71 3.31 -3.40
N ASP A 58 -6.60 2.85 -2.51
CA ASP A 58 -6.52 3.15 -1.09
C ASP A 58 -5.54 2.16 -0.42
N LEU A 59 -4.36 2.67 -0.06
CA LEU A 59 -3.28 1.91 0.53
C LEU A 59 -3.18 2.20 2.02
N ASN A 60 -3.39 1.17 2.84
CA ASN A 60 -3.25 1.24 4.28
C ASN A 60 -1.76 1.13 4.66
N VAL A 61 -1.21 2.20 5.23
CA VAL A 61 0.20 2.28 5.61
C VAL A 61 0.32 2.56 7.10
N LYS A 62 1.26 1.90 7.77
CA LYS A 62 1.52 2.14 9.19
C LYS A 62 2.01 3.57 9.37
N ARG A 63 1.36 4.34 10.27
CA ARG A 63 1.67 5.76 10.48
C ARG A 63 3.13 6.02 10.83
N SER A 64 3.79 5.09 11.53
CA SER A 64 5.21 5.19 11.90
C SER A 64 6.18 5.15 10.71
N LEU A 65 5.71 4.77 9.51
CA LEU A 65 6.49 4.79 8.27
C LEU A 65 6.31 6.08 7.47
N LEU A 66 5.37 6.92 7.88
CA LEU A 66 5.05 8.17 7.22
C LEU A 66 5.68 9.33 7.98
N PRO A 67 6.16 10.37 7.28
CA PRO A 67 6.52 11.62 7.93
C PRO A 67 5.26 12.33 8.47
N ASP A 68 5.44 13.25 9.41
CA ASP A 68 4.34 14.06 9.96
C ASP A 68 3.91 15.21 9.03
N ASP A 69 4.67 15.48 7.97
CA ASP A 69 4.36 16.48 6.95
C ASP A 69 3.12 16.13 6.10
N ASP A 70 2.58 17.14 5.39
CA ASP A 70 1.66 16.90 4.29
C ASP A 70 2.43 16.25 3.12
N ILE A 71 2.07 14.99 2.82
CA ILE A 71 2.69 14.14 1.80
C ILE A 71 1.91 14.13 0.48
N GLY A 72 0.92 15.02 0.31
CA GLY A 72 0.26 15.23 -0.97
C GLY A 72 1.28 15.57 -2.07
N GLY A 73 1.26 14.82 -3.17
CA GLY A 73 2.19 15.00 -4.31
C GLY A 73 3.54 14.31 -4.16
N TRP A 74 3.81 13.64 -3.02
CA TRP A 74 5.02 12.83 -2.85
C TRP A 74 4.89 11.49 -3.58
N ARG A 75 6.00 10.76 -3.72
CA ARG A 75 6.03 9.41 -4.28
C ARG A 75 6.14 8.38 -3.17
N ILE A 76 5.55 7.21 -3.40
CA ILE A 76 5.66 6.05 -2.53
C ILE A 76 6.15 4.86 -3.33
N LYS A 77 7.05 4.08 -2.74
CA LYS A 77 7.47 2.77 -3.23
C LYS A 77 7.37 1.77 -2.09
N CYS A 78 6.55 0.76 -2.26
CA CYS A 78 6.32 -0.23 -1.21
C CYS A 78 5.94 -1.60 -1.72
N ARG A 79 6.21 -2.62 -0.91
CA ARG A 79 5.59 -3.93 -1.04
C ARG A 79 4.20 -3.91 -0.43
N ALA A 80 3.20 -4.27 -1.22
CA ALA A 80 1.81 -4.26 -0.81
C ALA A 80 1.13 -5.63 -0.98
N TYR A 81 0.04 -5.83 -0.25
CA TYR A 81 -0.77 -7.04 -0.29
C TYR A 81 -2.25 -6.73 -0.05
N MET A 82 -3.14 -7.54 -0.60
CA MET A 82 -4.55 -7.54 -0.27
C MET A 82 -4.76 -8.31 1.05
N GLY A 83 -5.26 -7.61 2.07
CA GLY A 83 -5.60 -8.15 3.40
C GLY A 83 -7.06 -8.61 3.52
N GLY A 84 -7.91 -8.21 2.56
CA GLY A 84 -9.34 -8.51 2.51
C GLY A 84 -9.95 -7.98 1.22
N PRO A 85 -11.28 -8.16 1.01
CA PRO A 85 -11.96 -7.63 -0.15
C PRO A 85 -11.80 -6.10 -0.27
N GLY A 86 -10.96 -5.65 -1.20
CA GLY A 86 -10.70 -4.23 -1.44
C GLY A 86 -9.74 -3.56 -0.45
N GLU A 87 -9.26 -4.27 0.57
CA GLU A 87 -8.32 -3.73 1.55
C GLU A 87 -6.88 -4.04 1.13
N VAL A 88 -6.09 -3.01 0.84
CA VAL A 88 -4.68 -3.16 0.46
C VAL A 88 -3.78 -2.54 1.51
N PHE A 89 -2.76 -3.28 1.93
CA PHE A 89 -1.84 -2.89 2.98
C PHE A 89 -0.42 -2.84 2.44
N ALA A 90 0.35 -1.84 2.90
CA ALA A 90 1.80 -1.87 2.77
C ALA A 90 2.41 -2.76 3.87
N GLU A 91 3.52 -3.43 3.55
CA GLU A 91 4.35 -4.09 4.55
C GLU A 91 4.84 -3.08 5.62
N ALA A 92 4.97 -3.55 6.85
CA ALA A 92 5.21 -2.69 8.01
C ALA A 92 6.70 -2.38 8.23
N GLU A 93 7.58 -3.06 7.49
CA GLU A 93 9.02 -2.92 7.50
C GLU A 93 9.45 -1.68 6.70
N ALA A 94 10.32 -0.85 7.28
CA ALA A 94 10.76 0.39 6.66
C ALA A 94 11.57 0.19 5.37
N ASP A 95 12.27 -0.94 5.21
CA ASP A 95 12.96 -1.27 3.95
C ASP A 95 11.99 -1.69 2.83
N ARG A 96 10.72 -1.95 3.17
CA ARG A 96 9.66 -2.38 2.26
C ARG A 96 8.64 -1.31 1.97
N CYS A 97 8.75 -0.14 2.58
CA CYS A 97 7.87 1.00 2.30
C CYS A 97 8.61 2.31 2.53
N THR A 98 8.82 3.05 1.45
CA THR A 98 9.52 4.35 1.49
C THR A 98 8.67 5.41 0.81
N VAL A 99 8.72 6.62 1.36
CA VAL A 99 8.05 7.81 0.81
C VAL A 99 9.13 8.86 0.52
N SER A 100 9.07 9.47 -0.65
CA SER A 100 10.05 10.47 -1.10
C SER A 100 9.36 11.71 -1.65
N ARG A 101 9.96 12.87 -1.43
CA ARG A 101 9.54 14.12 -2.09
C ARG A 101 9.63 13.98 -3.62
N PRO A 102 8.78 14.68 -4.37
CA PRO A 102 8.83 14.68 -5.83
C PRO A 102 10.14 15.25 -6.37
#